data_AF-A0A921HNH5-F1
#
_entry.id   AF-A0A921HNH5-F1
#
_cell.length_a   1.000
_cell.length_b   1.000
_cell.length_c   1.000
_cell.angle_alpha   90.00
_cell.angle_beta   90.00
_cell.angle_gamma   90.00
#
_symmetry.space_group_name_H-M   'P 1'
#
loop_
_entity.id
_entity.type
_entity.pdbx_description
1 polymer ?
#
loop_
_entity_poly.entity_id
_entity_poly.type
_entity_poly.pdbx_seq_one_letter_code
_entity_poly.pdbx_strand_id
1 'polypeptide(L)'
;KIEDLSRSDIMADFLHKQPAEKLTAEDMVKILQSEQGAKKDVQHRDFYVILNQADDEKNLHSAVQIAAELDKSGIKTAVSRHY
;
A
#
# COMPACT_ATOMS: atom_id res chain seq x y z
N LYS A 1 18.46 7.27 22.85
CA LYS A 1 18.79 7.42 21.40
C LYS A 1 17.55 6.98 20.67
N ILE A 2 16.91 7.86 19.92
CA ILE A 2 15.88 7.44 18.96
C ILE A 2 16.68 6.72 17.87
N GLU A 3 16.52 5.41 17.77
CA GLU A 3 17.08 4.66 16.64
C GLU A 3 16.34 5.14 15.39
N ASP A 4 17.08 5.62 14.38
CA ASP A 4 16.51 5.95 13.06
C ASP A 4 16.07 4.63 12.41
N LEU A 5 14.84 4.21 12.71
CA LEU A 5 14.22 3.04 12.11
C LEU A 5 13.98 3.30 10.62
N SER A 6 14.36 2.33 9.78
CA SER A 6 14.08 2.44 8.35
C SER A 6 12.57 2.37 8.10
N ARG A 7 12.11 2.84 6.93
CA ARG A 7 10.70 2.65 6.54
C ARG A 7 10.29 1.18 6.53
N SER A 8 11.23 0.29 6.22
CA SER A 8 11.01 -1.15 6.25
C SER A 8 10.75 -1.65 7.66
N ASP A 9 11.48 -1.15 8.66
CA ASP A 9 11.31 -1.55 10.06
C ASP A 9 9.97 -1.03 10.61
N ILE A 10 9.62 0.23 10.32
CA ILE A 10 8.33 0.81 10.70
C ILE A 10 7.16 0.03 10.08
N MET A 11 7.28 -0.36 8.81
CA MET A 11 6.26 -1.16 8.13
C MET A 11 6.17 -2.58 8.71
N ALA A 12 7.31 -3.20 9.01
CA ALA A 12 7.38 -4.52 9.62
C ALA A 12 6.70 -4.54 11.00
N ASP A 13 6.98 -3.54 11.84
CA ASP A 13 6.34 -3.35 13.14
C ASP A 13 4.82 -3.13 12.99
N PHE A 14 4.40 -2.28 12.05
CA PHE A 14 2.98 -2.00 11.77
C PHE A 14 2.22 -3.26 11.32
N LEU A 15 2.85 -4.11 10.51
CA LEU A 15 2.25 -5.34 10.01
C LEU A 15 2.45 -6.55 10.94
N HIS A 16 3.22 -6.38 12.01
CA HIS A 16 3.68 -7.47 12.89
C HIS A 16 4.40 -8.60 12.11
N LYS A 17 5.28 -8.23 11.18
CA LYS A 17 6.07 -9.13 10.34
C LYS A 17 7.56 -8.89 10.51
N GLN A 18 8.39 -9.83 10.06
CA GLN A 18 9.82 -9.60 9.95
C GLN A 18 10.16 -8.74 8.72
N PRO A 19 11.17 -7.86 8.78
CA PRO A 19 11.53 -6.97 7.65
C PRO A 19 11.85 -7.68 6.33
N ALA A 20 12.29 -8.94 6.39
CA ALA A 20 12.62 -9.75 5.21
C ALA A 20 11.41 -10.47 4.59
N GLU A 21 10.24 -10.44 5.24
CA GLU A 21 9.04 -11.07 4.70
C GLU A 21 8.49 -10.29 3.50
N LYS A 22 8.02 -11.02 2.49
CA LYS A 22 7.38 -10.41 1.32
C LYS A 22 6.00 -9.87 1.71
N LEU A 23 5.74 -8.64 1.31
CA LEU A 23 4.42 -8.03 1.43
C LEU A 23 3.41 -8.73 0.52
N THR A 24 2.23 -8.98 1.06
CA THR A 24 1.08 -9.52 0.33
C THR A 24 0.15 -8.40 -0.12
N ALA A 25 -0.82 -8.72 -0.99
CA ALA A 25 -1.88 -7.78 -1.34
C ALA A 25 -2.66 -7.28 -0.11
N GLU A 26 -2.90 -8.15 0.87
CA GLU A 26 -3.60 -7.79 2.12
C GLU A 26 -2.78 -6.79 2.95
N ASP A 27 -1.47 -6.99 3.05
CA ASP A 27 -0.59 -6.04 3.74
C ASP A 27 -0.65 -4.66 3.09
N MET A 28 -0.61 -4.62 1.75
CA MET A 28 -0.70 -3.38 0.98
C MET A 28 -2.02 -2.66 1.25
N VAL A 29 -3.14 -3.37 1.30
CA VAL A 29 -4.45 -2.78 1.64
C VAL A 29 -4.42 -2.14 3.03
N LYS A 30 -3.88 -2.84 4.04
CA LYS A 30 -3.75 -2.31 5.41
C LYS A 30 -2.92 -1.04 5.45
N ILE A 31 -1.79 -1.00 4.73
CA ILE A 31 -0.91 0.17 4.65
C ILE A 31 -1.61 1.33 3.94
N LEU A 32 -2.30 1.07 2.82
CA LEU A 32 -2.94 2.09 1.99
C LEU A 32 -4.18 2.71 2.66
N GLN A 33 -4.81 2.00 3.60
CA GLN A 33 -5.92 2.51 4.39
C GLN A 33 -5.49 3.30 5.63
N SER A 34 -4.24 3.12 6.07
CA SER A 34 -3.71 3.66 7.33
C SER A 34 -3.35 5.14 7.24
N GLU A 35 -3.71 5.90 8.28
CA GLU A 35 -3.29 7.29 8.51
C GLU A 35 -1.77 7.43 8.66
N GLN A 36 -1.09 6.39 9.17
CA GLN A 36 0.37 6.37 9.28
C GLN A 36 1.05 5.99 7.96
N GLY A 37 0.28 5.42 7.01
CA GLY A 37 0.72 4.97 5.70
C GLY A 37 0.36 5.98 4.60
N ALA A 38 -0.46 5.56 3.63
CA ALA A 38 -0.74 6.35 2.43
C ALA A 38 -1.56 7.62 2.67
N LYS A 39 -2.20 7.74 3.83
CA LYS A 39 -2.94 8.94 4.25
C LYS A 39 -2.11 9.91 5.08
N LYS A 40 -0.83 9.60 5.34
CA LYS A 40 0.05 10.47 6.09
C LYS A 40 0.12 11.83 5.40
N ASP A 41 -0.17 12.89 6.16
CA ASP A 41 -0.21 14.29 5.71
C ASP A 41 -1.26 14.60 4.62
N VAL A 42 -2.17 13.67 4.30
CA VAL A 42 -3.30 13.90 3.37
C VAL A 42 -4.44 14.65 4.06
N GLN A 43 -4.68 14.38 5.36
CA GLN A 43 -5.70 15.04 6.18
C GLN A 43 -7.10 15.00 5.53
N HIS A 44 -7.71 16.17 5.25
CA HIS A 44 -9.05 16.30 4.69
C HIS A 44 -9.10 16.40 3.16
N ARG A 45 -8.00 16.08 2.47
CA ARG A 45 -7.91 16.17 1.01
C ARG A 45 -8.35 14.85 0.37
N ASP A 46 -8.98 14.97 -0.79
CA ASP A 46 -9.18 13.81 -1.66
C ASP A 46 -7.81 13.29 -2.12
N PHE A 47 -7.65 11.97 -2.08
CA PHE A 47 -6.47 11.29 -2.61
C PHE A 47 -6.88 10.10 -3.47
N TYR A 48 -5.97 9.74 -4.37
CA TYR A 48 -6.11 8.64 -5.28
C TYR A 48 -4.85 7.78 -5.19
N VAL A 49 -5.01 6.47 -5.21
CA VAL A 49 -3.88 5.53 -5.22
C VAL A 49 -3.61 5.08 -6.64
N ILE A 50 -2.37 5.24 -7.10
CA ILE A 50 -1.93 4.66 -8.38
C ILE A 50 -1.15 3.38 -8.08
N LEU A 51 -1.68 2.25 -8.54
CA LEU A 51 -1.03 0.94 -8.46
C LEU A 51 -0.15 0.77 -9.72
N ASN A 52 1.12 1.09 -9.55
CA ASN A 52 2.13 1.06 -10.62
C ASN A 52 2.69 -0.34 -10.87
N GLN A 53 3.41 -0.49 -11.99
CA GLN A 53 4.15 -1.71 -12.35
C GLN A 53 3.28 -2.97 -12.49
N ALA A 54 2.01 -2.79 -12.89
CA ALA A 54 1.11 -3.89 -13.21
C ALA A 54 1.39 -4.51 -14.61
N ASP A 55 2.68 -4.63 -14.93
CA ASP A 55 3.18 -4.86 -16.29
C ASP A 55 3.03 -6.32 -16.73
N ASP A 56 2.99 -7.25 -15.76
CA ASP A 56 2.73 -8.67 -15.98
C ASP A 56 1.37 -9.08 -15.39
N GLU A 57 0.87 -10.25 -15.80
CA GLU A 57 -0.44 -10.76 -15.37
C GLU A 57 -0.53 -11.02 -13.87
N LYS A 58 0.58 -11.39 -13.22
CA LYS A 58 0.61 -11.65 -11.78
C LYS A 58 0.47 -10.34 -11.00
N ASN A 59 1.19 -9.31 -11.41
CA ASN A 59 1.13 -7.99 -10.81
C ASN A 59 -0.19 -7.30 -11.13
N LEU A 60 -0.72 -7.46 -12.35
CA LEU A 60 -2.08 -6.98 -12.67
C LEU A 60 -3.11 -7.64 -11.77
N HIS A 61 -3.07 -8.96 -11.60
CA HIS A 61 -4.02 -9.66 -10.73
C HIS A 61 -3.97 -9.12 -9.30
N SER A 62 -2.76 -8.96 -8.76
CA SER A 62 -2.55 -8.40 -7.42
C SER A 62 -3.05 -6.95 -7.33
N ALA A 63 -2.78 -6.12 -8.33
CA ALA A 63 -3.24 -4.73 -8.38
C ALA A 63 -4.77 -4.63 -8.43
N VAL A 64 -5.43 -5.49 -9.22
CA VAL A 64 -6.90 -5.54 -9.29
C VAL A 64 -7.49 -5.98 -7.95
N GLN A 65 -6.89 -6.97 -7.28
CA GLN A 65 -7.33 -7.38 -5.93
C GLN A 65 -7.21 -6.24 -4.92
N ILE A 66 -6.07 -5.54 -4.88
CA ILE A 66 -5.85 -4.40 -4.00
C ILE A 66 -6.87 -3.29 -4.31
N ALA A 67 -7.05 -2.95 -5.59
CA ALA A 67 -8.00 -1.93 -6.03
C ALA A 67 -9.44 -2.24 -5.58
N ALA A 68 -9.88 -3.50 -5.72
CA ALA A 68 -11.21 -3.92 -5.31
C ALA A 68 -11.43 -3.80 -3.79
N GLU A 69 -10.42 -4.11 -2.96
CA GLU A 69 -10.54 -3.94 -1.51
C GLU A 69 -10.50 -2.47 -1.08
N LEU A 70 -9.73 -1.63 -1.77
CA LEU A 70 -9.67 -0.19 -1.50
C LEU A 70 -10.97 0.53 -1.88
N ASP A 71 -11.61 0.11 -2.97
CA ASP A 71 -12.89 0.67 -3.43
C ASP A 71 -13.99 0.45 -2.38
N LYS A 72 -14.03 -0.71 -1.71
CA LYS A 72 -14.95 -0.97 -0.57
C LYS A 72 -14.78 0.01 0.59
N SER A 73 -13.60 0.61 0.71
CA SER A 73 -13.28 1.62 1.73
C SER A 73 -13.39 3.06 1.21
N GLY A 74 -13.94 3.25 0.01
CA GLY A 74 -14.12 4.55 -0.63
C GLY A 74 -12.83 5.18 -1.17
N ILE A 75 -11.73 4.43 -1.23
CA ILE A 75 -10.45 4.91 -1.74
C ILE A 75 -10.41 4.65 -3.25
N LYS A 76 -10.38 5.73 -4.03
CA LYS A 76 -10.32 5.65 -5.49
C LYS A 76 -8.92 5.24 -5.95
N THR A 77 -8.88 4.36 -6.94
CA THR A 77 -7.62 3.80 -7.46
C THR A 77 -7.54 3.88 -8.98
N ALA A 78 -6.31 3.88 -9.50
CA ALA A 78 -6.02 3.64 -10.90
C ALA A 78 -4.87 2.63 -11.02
N VAL A 79 -4.92 1.76 -12.02
CA VAL A 79 -3.85 0.79 -12.29
C VAL A 79 -3.08 1.24 -13.51
N SER A 80 -1.75 1.31 -13.39
CA SER A 80 -0.87 1.70 -14.48
C SER A 80 -0.07 0.51 -14.99
N ARG A 81 -0.10 0.32 -16.32
CA ARG A 81 0.75 -0.63 -17.05
C ARG A 81 1.75 0.15 -17.89
N HIS A 82 3.00 -0.28 -17.86
CA HIS A 82 4.17 0.28 -18.54
C HIS A 82 4.59 1.66 -18.03
N TYR A 83 5.70 1.67 -17.29
CA TYR A 83 6.53 2.86 -17.03
C TYR A 83 7.80 2.82 -17.89
#